data_AF-A0A9E3FZM0-F1
#
_entry.id   AF-A0A9E3FZM0-F1
#
_cell.length_a   1.000
_cell.length_b   1.000
_cell.length_c   1.000
_cell.angle_alpha   90.00
_cell.angle_beta   90.00
_cell.angle_gamma   90.00
#
_symmetry.space_group_name_H-M   'P 1'
#
loop_
_entity.id
_entity.type
_entity.pdbx_description
1 polymer ?
#
loop_
_entity_poly.entity_id
_entity_poly.type
_entity_poly.pdbx_seq_one_letter_code
_entity_poly.pdbx_strand_id
1 'polypeptide(L)'
;MYLRTLLFPAKDVTHPIHHFVFPKKLKMVSTKESRQAAGTEISKWSFSADGKPLSLDEFLEGYRKQGTFFEGKEQWLKGVNRVTWENFFLVCTEELDDISQRAAKMLIQYCLEILEDVASRIRGPVSAPKLADAMKREFDEQYDNPVYQFQWAMRHDAVREAVTNAVLNRWGK
;
A
#
# COMPACT_ATOMS: atom_id res chain seq x y z
N MET A 1 27.90 0.98 15.84
CA MET A 1 28.06 -0.48 15.98
C MET A 1 26.96 -1.11 15.14
N TYR A 2 27.16 -1.14 13.82
CA TYR A 2 27.44 -2.35 13.02
C TYR A 2 26.34 -3.41 13.10
N LEU A 3 25.52 -3.47 12.05
CA LEU A 3 25.14 -4.71 11.39
C LEU A 3 24.78 -4.38 9.93
N ARG A 4 25.83 -4.13 9.17
CA ARG A 4 25.85 -4.11 7.71
C ARG A 4 26.38 -5.47 7.28
N THR A 5 25.75 -6.05 6.26
CA THR A 5 26.24 -7.15 5.41
C THR A 5 26.11 -8.56 5.98
N LEU A 6 25.42 -9.42 5.23
CA LEU A 6 25.74 -10.81 4.80
C LEU A 6 24.41 -11.35 4.22
N LEU A 7 24.27 -11.99 3.06
CA LEU A 7 25.15 -12.44 1.98
C LEU A 7 24.18 -13.07 0.96
N PHE A 8 24.20 -12.78 -0.34
CA PHE A 8 24.04 -13.81 -1.38
C PHE A 8 24.59 -13.29 -2.73
N PRO A 9 25.23 -14.17 -3.53
CA PRO A 9 26.18 -13.79 -4.57
C PRO A 9 25.54 -13.52 -5.93
N ALA A 10 26.19 -12.64 -6.70
CA ALA A 10 25.98 -12.47 -8.13
C ALA A 10 26.28 -13.78 -8.89
N LYS A 11 25.33 -14.21 -9.73
CA LYS A 11 25.58 -15.18 -10.80
C LYS A 11 25.06 -14.62 -12.11
N ASP A 12 26.00 -14.33 -13.00
CA ASP A 12 25.81 -14.27 -14.44
C ASP A 12 25.19 -15.59 -14.93
N VAL A 13 24.03 -15.51 -15.61
CA VAL A 13 23.68 -16.50 -16.64
C VAL A 13 22.95 -15.81 -17.79
N THR A 14 23.56 -15.97 -18.96
CA THR A 14 23.20 -15.58 -20.32
C THR A 14 21.81 -16.07 -20.78
N HIS A 15 21.15 -15.22 -21.56
CA HIS A 15 19.90 -15.51 -22.28
C HIS A 15 20.03 -16.61 -23.33
N PRO A 16 18.97 -17.42 -23.51
CA PRO A 16 18.58 -17.89 -24.83
C PRO A 16 17.20 -17.36 -25.23
N ILE A 17 17.18 -16.69 -26.38
CA ILE A 17 15.98 -16.29 -27.13
C ILE A 17 15.24 -17.55 -27.56
N HIS A 18 14.05 -17.79 -26.99
CA HIS A 18 13.14 -18.81 -27.47
C HIS A 18 11.91 -18.18 -28.12
N HIS A 19 11.75 -18.56 -29.39
CA HIS A 19 10.65 -18.36 -30.31
C HIS A 19 9.26 -18.12 -29.68
N PHE A 20 8.67 -16.99 -30.08
CA PHE A 20 7.25 -16.69 -29.97
C PHE A 20 6.40 -17.74 -30.71
N VAL A 21 5.49 -18.38 -29.99
CA VAL A 21 4.33 -19.08 -30.53
C VAL A 21 3.12 -18.65 -29.73
N PHE A 22 2.24 -17.86 -30.33
CA PHE A 22 0.93 -17.50 -29.77
C PHE A 22 -0.09 -18.61 -30.05
N PRO A 23 -0.86 -19.04 -29.03
CA PRO A 23 -2.20 -19.55 -29.27
C PRO A 23 -3.28 -18.77 -28.51
N LYS A 24 -4.25 -18.31 -29.31
CA LYS A 24 -5.71 -18.33 -29.07
C LYS A 24 -6.29 -17.71 -27.77
N LYS A 25 -6.91 -16.54 -27.97
CA LYS A 25 -8.17 -16.04 -27.38
C LYS A 25 -8.46 -16.48 -25.93
N LEU A 26 -8.08 -15.63 -24.98
CA LEU A 26 -8.74 -15.54 -23.69
C LEU A 26 -9.67 -14.33 -23.66
N LYS A 27 -10.87 -14.59 -23.14
CA LYS A 27 -12.07 -13.78 -23.21
C LYS A 27 -11.90 -12.49 -22.39
N MET A 28 -12.39 -11.38 -22.94
CA MET A 28 -12.70 -10.16 -22.19
C MET A 28 -13.56 -10.51 -20.98
N VAL A 29 -13.02 -10.36 -19.78
CA VAL A 29 -13.82 -10.30 -18.56
C VAL A 29 -14.17 -8.85 -18.34
N SER A 30 -15.48 -8.60 -18.40
CA SER A 30 -16.18 -7.36 -18.18
C SER A 30 -15.56 -6.51 -17.07
N THR A 31 -15.14 -5.31 -17.46
CA THR A 31 -14.97 -4.14 -16.59
C THR A 31 -16.20 -4.01 -15.71
N LYS A 32 -16.07 -4.27 -14.41
CA LYS A 32 -16.99 -3.68 -13.42
C LYS A 32 -16.36 -2.37 -13.00
N GLU A 33 -16.79 -1.30 -13.65
CA GLU A 33 -16.70 0.04 -13.09
C GLU A 33 -17.41 0.02 -11.73
N SER A 34 -16.64 -0.13 -10.66
CA SER A 34 -17.12 0.17 -9.32
C SER A 34 -17.29 1.68 -9.22
N ARG A 35 -18.48 2.17 -9.57
CA ARG A 35 -18.99 3.45 -9.06
C ARG A 35 -19.02 3.32 -7.54
N GLN A 36 -18.05 3.90 -6.86
CA GLN A 36 -18.18 4.20 -5.44
C GLN A 36 -18.43 5.69 -5.29
N ALA A 37 -19.58 5.97 -4.68
CA ALA A 37 -20.10 7.28 -4.41
C ALA A 37 -19.15 8.05 -3.50
N ALA A 38 -18.77 9.24 -3.94
CA ALA A 38 -18.27 10.27 -3.04
C ALA A 38 -19.43 10.68 -2.11
N GLY A 39 -19.34 10.32 -0.84
CA GLY A 39 -20.34 10.74 0.15
C GLY A 39 -20.35 9.85 1.39
N THR A 40 -19.47 10.18 2.34
CA THR A 40 -19.66 9.88 3.77
C THR A 40 -19.72 8.40 4.17
N GLU A 41 -18.69 7.62 3.82
CA GLU A 41 -18.34 6.47 4.66
C GLU A 41 -17.74 7.02 5.96
N ILE A 42 -18.46 6.90 7.08
CA ILE A 42 -17.79 6.82 8.38
C ILE A 42 -16.91 5.57 8.26
N SER A 43 -15.66 5.82 7.86
CA SER A 43 -14.72 4.80 7.40
C SER A 43 -14.63 3.70 8.45
N LYS A 44 -14.70 2.44 8.02
CA LYS A 44 -14.50 1.25 8.87
C LYS A 44 -13.19 1.28 9.69
N TRP A 45 -12.29 2.19 9.34
CA TRP A 45 -11.00 2.42 9.98
C TRP A 45 -11.03 3.64 10.88
N SER A 46 -10.42 3.48 12.05
CA SER A 46 -10.04 4.56 12.96
C SER A 46 -8.52 4.68 12.97
N PHE A 47 -8.02 5.91 12.88
CA PHE A 47 -6.58 6.21 12.76
C PHE A 47 -5.95 6.71 14.07
N SER A 48 -6.70 6.71 15.18
CA SER A 48 -6.19 7.14 16.48
C SER A 48 -5.34 6.09 17.18
N ALA A 49 -4.43 6.57 18.02
CA ALA A 49 -3.72 5.75 19.00
C ALA A 49 -4.53 5.54 20.30
N ASP A 50 -5.33 6.54 20.70
CA ASP A 50 -5.95 6.61 22.05
C ASP A 50 -7.38 6.07 22.12
N GLY A 51 -7.81 5.26 21.15
CA GLY A 51 -9.12 4.61 21.14
C GLY A 51 -10.33 5.51 20.86
N LYS A 52 -10.15 6.84 20.72
CA LYS A 52 -11.19 7.74 20.20
C LYS A 52 -11.19 7.71 18.67
N PRO A 53 -12.31 7.45 17.98
CA PRO A 53 -12.32 7.43 16.52
C PRO A 53 -11.75 8.71 15.91
N LEU A 54 -10.77 8.56 15.01
CA LEU A 54 -10.14 9.65 14.27
C LEU A 54 -10.20 9.33 12.78
N SER A 55 -10.65 10.28 11.97
CA SER A 55 -10.70 10.11 10.51
C SER A 55 -9.30 10.24 9.89
N LEU A 56 -9.15 9.72 8.65
CA LEU A 56 -7.89 9.83 7.92
C LEU A 56 -7.50 11.29 7.65
N ASP A 57 -8.48 12.13 7.34
CA ASP A 57 -8.25 13.55 7.05
C ASP A 57 -7.78 14.31 8.30
N GLU A 58 -8.39 14.05 9.46
CA GLU A 58 -7.95 14.64 10.73
C GLU A 58 -6.56 14.15 11.15
N PHE A 59 -6.26 12.86 10.93
CA PHE A 59 -4.94 12.30 11.19
C PHE A 59 -3.86 12.99 10.34
N LEU A 60 -4.07 13.09 9.03
CA LEU A 60 -3.10 13.68 8.10
C LEU A 60 -2.93 15.19 8.31
N GLU A 61 -3.97 15.89 8.75
CA GLU A 61 -3.88 17.30 9.11
C GLU A 61 -2.87 17.55 10.25
N GLY A 62 -2.74 16.60 11.19
CA GLY A 62 -1.72 16.65 12.24
C GLY A 62 -0.30 16.63 11.69
N TYR A 63 -0.05 15.76 10.69
CA TYR A 63 1.25 15.65 10.00
C TYR A 63 1.55 16.86 9.10
N ARG A 64 0.53 17.42 8.43
CA ARG A 64 0.67 18.65 7.65
C ARG A 64 1.16 19.81 8.51
N LYS A 65 0.58 19.99 9.69
CA LYS A 65 0.99 21.06 10.63
C LYS A 65 2.42 20.93 11.13
N GLN A 66 3.00 19.74 11.04
CA GLN A 66 4.40 19.48 11.40
C GLN A 66 5.37 19.73 10.23
N GLY A 67 4.86 20.05 9.03
CA GLY A 67 5.67 20.28 7.84
C GLY A 67 6.23 18.99 7.24
N THR A 68 5.55 17.85 7.44
CA THR A 68 6.05 16.54 6.98
C THR A 68 5.85 16.31 5.49
N PHE A 69 4.88 16.99 4.87
CA PHE A 69 4.50 16.74 3.48
C PHE A 69 5.09 17.76 2.52
N PHE A 70 5.33 17.31 1.30
CA PHE A 70 5.61 18.19 0.18
C PHE A 70 4.40 19.11 -0.13
N GLU A 71 4.64 20.42 -0.18
CA GLU A 71 3.62 21.47 -0.40
C GLU A 71 3.64 22.07 -1.82
N GLY A 72 4.51 21.56 -2.71
CA GLY A 72 4.60 22.05 -4.08
C GLY A 72 3.51 21.50 -5.01
N LYS A 73 3.60 21.83 -6.31
CA LYS A 73 2.62 21.35 -7.31
C LYS A 73 2.86 19.89 -7.67
N GLU A 74 1.85 19.07 -7.42
CA GLU A 74 1.83 17.62 -7.70
C GLU A 74 1.58 17.28 -9.19
N GLN A 75 2.45 17.73 -10.11
CA GLN A 75 2.25 17.47 -11.54
C GLN A 75 2.19 15.96 -11.88
N TRP A 76 2.91 15.14 -11.12
CA TRP A 76 2.95 13.69 -11.28
C TRP A 76 1.64 12.98 -10.87
N LEU A 77 0.78 13.62 -10.07
CA LEU A 77 -0.53 13.09 -9.66
C LEU A 77 -1.68 13.59 -10.54
N LYS A 78 -1.39 14.24 -11.66
CA LYS A 78 -2.43 14.76 -12.55
C LYS A 78 -3.20 13.60 -13.18
N GLY A 79 -4.51 13.54 -12.91
CA GLY A 79 -5.37 12.44 -13.37
C GLY A 79 -5.29 11.17 -12.52
N VAL A 80 -4.43 11.14 -11.49
CA VAL A 80 -4.36 10.04 -10.52
C VAL A 80 -5.37 10.29 -9.40
N ASN A 81 -6.42 9.48 -9.37
CA ASN A 81 -7.47 9.54 -8.35
C ASN A 81 -7.39 8.40 -7.33
N ARG A 82 -6.63 7.35 -7.64
CA ARG A 82 -6.38 6.19 -6.78
C ARG A 82 -5.06 5.53 -7.13
N VAL A 83 -4.47 4.82 -6.18
CA VAL A 83 -3.31 3.96 -6.44
C VAL A 83 -3.76 2.62 -7.00
N THR A 84 -3.03 2.12 -7.97
CA THR A 84 -3.08 0.76 -8.51
C THR A 84 -1.66 0.20 -8.55
N TRP A 85 -1.51 -1.09 -8.78
CA TRP A 85 -0.19 -1.69 -8.92
C TRP A 85 0.64 -1.01 -10.04
N GLU A 86 -0.02 -0.57 -11.12
CA GLU A 86 0.60 0.06 -12.30
C GLU A 86 1.19 1.45 -12.00
N ASN A 87 0.53 2.23 -11.14
CA ASN A 87 0.92 3.60 -10.84
C ASN A 87 1.53 3.76 -9.44
N PHE A 88 1.74 2.67 -8.70
CA PHE A 88 2.24 2.71 -7.33
C PHE A 88 3.54 3.52 -7.21
N PHE A 89 4.55 3.22 -8.02
CA PHE A 89 5.85 3.90 -7.96
C PHE A 89 5.83 5.33 -8.51
N LEU A 90 4.76 5.73 -9.21
CA LEU A 90 4.52 7.15 -9.54
C LEU A 90 4.07 7.92 -8.29
N VAL A 91 3.31 7.29 -7.40
CA VAL A 91 2.76 7.92 -6.18
C VAL A 91 3.71 7.76 -4.98
N CYS A 92 4.38 6.62 -4.86
CA CYS A 92 5.33 6.28 -3.80
C CYS A 92 6.73 6.13 -4.38
N THR A 93 7.42 7.26 -4.48
CA THR A 93 8.79 7.35 -4.99
C THR A 93 9.79 6.69 -4.02
N GLU A 94 11.01 6.45 -4.50
CA GLU A 94 12.08 5.90 -3.67
C GLU A 94 12.55 6.89 -2.60
N GLU A 95 12.59 8.17 -2.97
CA GLU A 95 12.77 9.31 -2.08
C GLU A 95 11.42 9.63 -1.44
N LEU A 96 11.15 9.00 -0.29
CA LEU A 96 9.88 9.07 0.43
C LEU A 96 9.62 10.45 1.07
N ASP A 97 10.61 11.33 1.03
CA ASP A 97 10.54 12.68 1.61
C ASP A 97 9.71 13.64 0.73
N ASP A 98 9.41 13.26 -0.52
CA ASP A 98 8.65 14.08 -1.48
C ASP A 98 7.15 13.74 -1.54
N ILE A 99 6.65 12.94 -0.59
CA ILE A 99 5.24 12.55 -0.58
C ILE A 99 4.40 13.73 -0.08
N SER A 100 3.41 14.11 -0.89
CA SER A 100 2.40 15.09 -0.51
C SER A 100 1.30 14.46 0.35
N GLN A 101 0.52 15.29 1.06
CA GLN A 101 -0.60 14.80 1.86
C GLN A 101 -1.62 13.99 1.04
N ARG A 102 -1.89 14.41 -0.21
CA ARG A 102 -2.82 13.71 -1.11
C ARG A 102 -2.25 12.36 -1.54
N ALA A 103 -0.96 12.27 -1.90
CA ALA A 103 -0.31 11.00 -2.19
C ALA A 103 -0.35 10.07 -0.97
N ALA A 104 -0.01 10.57 0.22
CA ALA A 104 -0.09 9.82 1.46
C ALA A 104 -1.50 9.27 1.72
N LYS A 105 -2.55 10.08 1.52
CA LYS A 105 -3.94 9.64 1.64
C LYS A 105 -4.25 8.48 0.70
N MET A 106 -3.88 8.58 -0.57
CA MET A 106 -4.11 7.52 -1.57
C MET A 106 -3.31 6.25 -1.24
N LEU A 107 -2.07 6.39 -0.76
CA LEU A 107 -1.22 5.25 -0.34
C LEU A 107 -1.78 4.53 0.88
N ILE A 108 -2.28 5.27 1.87
CA ILE A 108 -2.92 4.69 3.05
C ILE A 108 -4.16 3.89 2.62
N GLN A 109 -5.00 4.45 1.76
CA GLN A 109 -6.17 3.74 1.23
C GLN A 109 -5.77 2.45 0.51
N TYR A 110 -4.75 2.52 -0.35
CA TYR A 110 -4.22 1.36 -1.06
C TYR A 110 -3.69 0.27 -0.13
N CYS A 111 -2.94 0.66 0.91
CA CYS A 111 -2.45 -0.28 1.93
C CYS A 111 -3.61 -0.97 2.66
N LEU A 112 -4.67 -0.25 2.98
CA LEU A 112 -5.85 -0.80 3.65
C LEU A 112 -6.66 -1.74 2.74
N GLU A 113 -6.67 -1.50 1.43
CA GLU A 113 -7.25 -2.42 0.44
C GLU A 113 -6.47 -3.74 0.38
N ILE A 114 -5.13 -3.67 0.36
CA ILE A 114 -4.25 -4.86 0.39
C ILE A 114 -4.50 -5.69 1.66
N LEU A 115 -4.58 -5.03 2.81
CA LEU A 115 -4.83 -5.70 4.08
C LEU A 115 -6.19 -6.41 4.11
N GLU A 116 -7.22 -5.82 3.52
CA GLU A 116 -8.55 -6.45 3.40
C GLU A 116 -8.55 -7.65 2.46
N ASP A 117 -7.85 -7.51 1.33
CA ASP A 117 -7.67 -8.59 0.38
C ASP A 117 -6.98 -9.81 1.04
N VAL A 118 -5.88 -9.57 1.77
CA VAL A 118 -5.18 -10.62 2.54
C VAL A 118 -6.05 -11.16 3.68
N ALA A 119 -6.73 -10.30 4.43
CA ALA A 119 -7.63 -10.71 5.50
C ALA A 119 -8.75 -11.63 5.01
N SER A 120 -9.27 -11.39 3.80
CA SER A 120 -10.33 -12.21 3.19
C SER A 120 -9.90 -13.66 2.91
N ARG A 121 -8.60 -13.92 2.78
CA ARG A 121 -8.02 -15.26 2.55
C ARG A 121 -7.74 -16.02 3.85
N ILE A 122 -7.75 -15.35 5.00
CA ILE A 122 -7.47 -15.98 6.29
C ILE A 122 -8.66 -16.82 6.72
N ARG A 123 -8.40 -18.09 7.05
CA ARG A 123 -9.42 -18.98 7.61
C ARG A 123 -9.66 -18.69 9.09
N GLY A 124 -10.92 -18.50 9.47
CA GLY A 124 -11.34 -18.24 10.84
C GLY A 124 -11.19 -16.77 11.25
N PRO A 125 -11.25 -16.46 12.56
CA PRO A 125 -11.14 -15.08 13.04
C PRO A 125 -9.80 -14.45 12.65
N VAL A 126 -9.90 -13.25 12.07
CA VAL A 126 -8.75 -12.40 11.71
C VAL A 126 -8.25 -11.67 12.94
N SER A 127 -6.94 -11.69 13.15
CA SER A 127 -6.23 -10.93 14.17
C SER A 127 -4.98 -10.30 13.56
N ALA A 128 -4.47 -9.23 14.17
CA ALA A 128 -3.27 -8.55 13.68
C ALA A 128 -2.05 -9.49 13.53
N PRO A 129 -1.77 -10.42 14.46
CA PRO A 129 -0.68 -11.40 14.27
C PRO A 129 -0.89 -12.33 13.06
N LYS A 130 -2.11 -12.86 12.88
CA LYS A 130 -2.42 -13.73 11.73
C LYS A 130 -2.30 -12.99 10.40
N LEU A 131 -2.72 -11.73 10.38
CA LEU A 131 -2.60 -10.88 9.21
C LEU A 131 -1.13 -10.61 8.87
N ALA A 132 -0.30 -10.31 9.87
CA ALA A 132 1.14 -10.14 9.68
C ALA A 132 1.80 -11.42 9.16
N ASP A 133 1.43 -12.59 9.69
CA ASP A 133 1.92 -13.89 9.20
C ASP A 133 1.49 -14.16 7.75
N ALA A 134 0.26 -13.81 7.38
CA ALA A 134 -0.23 -13.97 6.02
C ALA A 134 0.51 -13.04 5.04
N MET A 135 0.65 -11.76 5.38
CA MET A 135 1.46 -10.80 4.62
C MET A 135 2.89 -11.31 4.43
N LYS A 136 3.53 -11.84 5.49
CA LYS A 136 4.89 -12.37 5.40
C LYS A 136 5.02 -13.55 4.43
N ARG A 137 4.00 -14.40 4.32
CA ARG A 137 3.99 -15.55 3.40
C ARG A 137 3.75 -15.16 1.94
N GLU A 138 2.98 -14.10 1.71
CA GLU A 138 2.66 -13.58 0.37
C GLU A 138 3.71 -12.60 -0.16
N PHE A 139 4.67 -12.18 0.68
CA PHE A 139 5.75 -11.29 0.28
C PHE A 139 6.67 -11.97 -0.75
N ASP A 140 6.84 -11.28 -1.88
CA ASP A 140 7.84 -11.57 -2.89
C ASP A 140 8.27 -10.23 -3.53
N GLU A 141 9.56 -10.04 -3.80
CA GLU A 141 10.14 -8.77 -4.29
C GLU A 141 9.86 -8.56 -5.78
N GLN A 142 8.57 -8.54 -6.15
CA GLN A 142 8.09 -8.28 -7.49
C GLN A 142 7.34 -6.94 -7.50
N TYR A 143 7.59 -6.13 -8.53
CA TYR A 143 7.02 -4.79 -8.63
C TYR A 143 5.50 -4.76 -8.69
N ASP A 144 4.86 -5.82 -9.17
CA ASP A 144 3.40 -5.99 -9.24
C ASP A 144 2.83 -6.73 -8.02
N ASN A 145 3.66 -7.19 -7.08
CA ASN A 145 3.20 -7.80 -5.84
C ASN A 145 2.68 -6.71 -4.87
N PRO A 146 1.39 -6.73 -4.51
CA PRO A 146 0.81 -5.72 -3.61
C PRO A 146 1.41 -5.74 -2.20
N VAL A 147 1.87 -6.90 -1.71
CA VAL A 147 2.50 -7.02 -0.39
C VAL A 147 3.89 -6.38 -0.37
N TYR A 148 4.62 -6.47 -1.48
CA TYR A 148 5.88 -5.73 -1.64
C TYR A 148 5.64 -4.23 -1.68
N GLN A 149 4.66 -3.78 -2.46
CA GLN A 149 4.25 -2.37 -2.51
C GLN A 149 3.77 -1.86 -1.13
N PHE A 150 3.03 -2.67 -0.38
CA PHE A 150 2.67 -2.36 1.01
C PHE A 150 3.90 -2.12 1.87
N GLN A 151 4.87 -3.04 1.87
CA GLN A 151 6.11 -2.89 2.64
C GLN A 151 6.89 -1.64 2.23
N TRP A 152 6.90 -1.32 0.94
CA TRP A 152 7.53 -0.11 0.41
C TRP A 152 6.86 1.16 0.96
N ALA A 153 5.52 1.24 0.91
CA ALA A 153 4.76 2.40 1.40
C ALA A 153 4.90 2.59 2.93
N MET A 154 5.02 1.50 3.68
CA MET A 154 5.18 1.50 5.15
C MET A 154 6.52 2.10 5.62
N ARG A 155 7.43 2.46 4.71
CA ARG A 155 8.65 3.22 5.04
C ARG A 155 8.36 4.70 5.36
N HIS A 156 7.25 5.26 4.88
CA HIS A 156 6.84 6.64 5.19
C HIS A 156 6.11 6.71 6.54
N ASP A 157 6.53 7.62 7.42
CA ASP A 157 6.05 7.67 8.82
C ASP A 157 4.54 7.86 8.94
N ALA A 158 3.96 8.85 8.25
CA ALA A 158 2.51 9.08 8.28
C ALA A 158 1.71 7.88 7.74
N VAL A 159 2.21 7.20 6.71
CA VAL A 159 1.55 6.01 6.14
C VAL A 159 1.62 4.85 7.14
N ARG A 160 2.82 4.59 7.68
CA ARG A 160 3.07 3.55 8.67
C ARG A 160 2.17 3.69 9.88
N GLU A 161 2.16 4.87 10.50
CA GLU A 161 1.38 5.11 11.71
C GLU A 161 -0.13 5.00 11.44
N ALA A 162 -0.62 5.59 10.36
CA ALA A 162 -2.03 5.48 9.99
C ALA A 162 -2.47 4.03 9.82
N VAL A 163 -1.72 3.25 9.04
CA VAL A 163 -2.03 1.85 8.74
C VAL A 163 -1.91 0.99 9.99
N THR A 164 -0.88 1.17 10.80
CA THR A 164 -0.71 0.45 12.07
C THR A 164 -1.87 0.72 13.02
N ASN A 165 -2.25 1.98 13.23
CA ASN A 165 -3.38 2.34 14.09
C ASN A 165 -4.69 1.73 13.58
N ALA A 166 -4.93 1.80 12.26
CA ALA A 166 -6.11 1.21 11.64
C ALA A 166 -6.19 -0.31 11.85
N VAL A 167 -5.08 -1.02 11.68
CA VAL A 167 -4.99 -2.47 11.92
C VAL A 167 -5.23 -2.82 13.39
N LEU A 168 -4.57 -2.12 14.32
CA LEU A 168 -4.72 -2.39 15.75
C LEU A 168 -6.14 -2.10 16.25
N ASN A 169 -6.74 -0.99 15.81
CA ASN A 169 -8.10 -0.64 16.18
C ASN A 169 -9.14 -1.66 15.70
N ARG A 170 -8.86 -2.34 14.58
CA ARG A 170 -9.79 -3.31 13.99
C ARG A 170 -9.53 -4.76 14.42
N TRP A 171 -8.27 -5.17 14.46
CA TRP A 171 -7.84 -6.57 14.62
C TRP A 171 -6.84 -6.78 15.77
N GLY A 172 -6.59 -5.77 16.59
CA GLY A 172 -5.69 -5.86 17.75
C GLY A 172 -6.32 -6.46 19.02
N LYS A 173 -7.57 -6.95 18.93
CA LYS A 173 -8.30 -7.57 20.05
C LYS A 173 -8.09 -9.08 20.11
#